data_AF-A0A553ZB84-F1
#
_entry.id   AF-A0A553ZB84-F1
#
_cell.length_a   1.000
_cell.length_b   1.000
_cell.length_c   1.000
_cell.angle_alpha   90.00
_cell.angle_beta   90.00
_cell.angle_gamma   90.00
#
_symmetry.space_group_name_H-M   'P 1'
#
loop_
_entity.id
_entity.type
_entity.pdbx_description
1 polymer ?
#
loop_
_entity_poly.entity_id
_entity_poly.type
_entity_poly.pdbx_seq_one_letter_code
_entity_poly.pdbx_strand_id
1 'polypeptide(L)' 'MRVLRAAERVAAPWSNGGGVTREIAAHPDGAGWDAFDWRVSLADVTRDGPYSPLPGIRRVLTVVDGAGLHLTVDGTTH' A
#
# COMPACT_ATOMS: atom_id res chain seq x y z
N MET A 1 -22.87 1.07 -9.26
CA MET A 1 -21.53 1.53 -9.70
C MET A 1 -21.16 2.77 -8.89
N ARG A 2 -20.01 2.77 -8.20
CA ARG A 2 -19.53 3.88 -7.37
C ARG A 2 -18.18 4.35 -7.90
N VAL A 3 -17.99 5.66 -8.08
CA VAL A 3 -16.70 6.24 -8.46
C VAL A 3 -16.01 6.76 -7.21
N LEU A 4 -14.76 6.34 -7.00
CA LEU A 4 -13.93 6.75 -5.86
C LEU A 4 -12.87 7.73 -6.39
N ARG A 5 -13.00 9.02 -6.11
CA ARG A 5 -12.11 10.04 -6.67
C ARG A 5 -10.79 10.07 -5.91
N ALA A 6 -9.69 10.19 -6.64
CA ALA A 6 -8.34 10.29 -6.07
C ALA A 6 -8.21 11.53 -5.16
N ALA A 7 -8.80 12.67 -5.57
CA ALA A 7 -8.77 13.92 -4.82
C ALA A 7 -9.41 13.85 -3.42
N GLU A 8 -10.24 12.83 -3.16
CA GLU A 8 -10.93 12.63 -1.87
C GLU A 8 -10.16 11.69 -0.93
N ARG A 9 -9.05 11.10 -1.38
CA ARG A 9 -8.31 10.11 -0.58
C ARG A 9 -7.28 10.80 0.32
N VAL A 10 -7.44 10.63 1.62
CA VAL A 10 -6.53 11.19 2.63
C VAL A 10 -5.22 10.40 2.63
N ALA A 11 -4.10 11.12 2.60
CA ALA A 11 -2.79 10.53 2.78
C ALA A 11 -2.54 10.25 4.27
N ALA A 12 -2.31 8.98 4.60
CA ALA A 12 -1.89 8.54 5.92
C ALA A 12 -0.37 8.31 5.93
N PRO A 13 0.41 9.06 6.72
CA PRO A 13 1.86 8.87 6.80
C PRO A 13 2.20 7.53 7.45
N TRP A 14 3.26 6.90 6.96
CA TRP A 14 3.79 5.68 7.58
C TRP A 14 4.49 6.00 8.90
N SER A 15 4.40 5.10 9.87
CA SER A 15 5.06 5.25 11.18
C SER A 15 6.58 5.39 11.08
N ASN A 16 7.20 4.82 10.05
CA ASN A 16 8.63 4.94 9.80
C ASN A 16 9.02 6.23 9.05
N GLY A 17 8.05 7.04 8.61
CA GLY A 17 8.29 8.27 7.84
C GLY A 17 8.81 8.05 6.41
N GLY A 18 8.77 6.82 5.88
CA GLY A 18 9.29 6.48 4.55
C GLY A 18 8.30 6.67 3.41
N GLY A 19 7.12 7.22 3.68
CA GLY A 19 6.07 7.36 2.68
C GLY A 19 4.71 7.66 3.25
N VAL A 20 3.71 7.63 2.36
CA VAL A 20 2.29 7.77 2.70
C VAL A 20 1.47 6.72 1.96
N THR A 21 0.34 6.33 2.53
CA THR A 21 -0.69 5.51 1.87
C THR A 21 -1.99 6.30 1.73
N ARG A 22 -2.60 6.26 0.55
CA ARG A 22 -3.97 6.71 0.29
C ARG A 22 -4.83 5.49 0.04
N GLU A 23 -5.74 5.18 0.96
CA GLU A 23 -6.67 4.07 0.75
C GLU A 23 -7.68 4.41 -0.34
N ILE A 24 -7.91 3.47 -1.25
CA ILE A 24 -8.95 3.58 -2.28
C ILE A 24 -10.21 2.88 -1.79
N ALA A 25 -10.11 1.60 -1.44
CA ALA A 25 -11.20 0.80 -0.91
C ALA A 25 -10.67 -0.40 -0.11
N ALA A 26 -11.49 -0.92 0.80
CA ALA A 26 -11.25 -2.16 1.52
C ALA A 26 -12.57 -2.90 1.74
N HIS A 27 -12.51 -4.20 2.06
CA HIS A 27 -13.67 -4.94 2.55
C HIS A 27 -13.31 -5.68 3.84
N PRO A 28 -14.17 -5.64 4.87
CA PRO A 28 -15.33 -4.76 5.00
C PRO A 28 -14.96 -3.26 4.99
N ASP A 29 -15.91 -2.40 4.63
CA ASP A 29 -15.68 -0.94 4.60
C ASP A 29 -15.25 -0.48 6.02
N GLY A 30 -14.11 0.21 6.12
CA GLY A 30 -13.56 0.69 7.39
C GLY A 30 -12.78 -0.36 8.19
N ALA A 31 -12.51 -1.54 7.62
CA ALA A 31 -11.65 -2.54 8.26
C ALA A 31 -10.25 -1.99 8.58
N GLY A 32 -9.77 -2.35 9.77
CA GLY A 32 -8.39 -2.10 10.18
C GLY A 32 -7.38 -2.95 9.41
N TRP A 33 -6.09 -2.70 9.65
CA TRP A 33 -4.97 -3.33 8.95
C TRP A 33 -4.90 -4.86 9.10
N ASP A 34 -5.53 -5.42 10.13
CA ASP A 34 -5.57 -6.84 10.48
C ASP A 34 -6.93 -7.51 10.23
N ALA A 35 -7.92 -6.75 9.74
CA ALA A 35 -9.31 -7.20 9.65
C ALA A 35 -9.90 -7.13 8.23
N PHE A 36 -9.12 -6.69 7.23
CA PHE A 36 -9.59 -6.63 5.84
C PHE A 36 -9.42 -7.98 5.13
N ASP A 37 -10.42 -8.34 4.31
CA ASP A 37 -10.34 -9.44 3.37
C ASP A 37 -9.52 -9.05 2.13
N TRP A 38 -9.72 -7.80 1.67
CA TRP A 38 -8.92 -7.19 0.62
C TRP A 38 -8.83 -5.68 0.81
N ARG A 39 -7.75 -5.10 0.29
CA ARG A 39 -7.50 -3.66 0.31
C ARG A 39 -6.83 -3.21 -0.98
N VAL A 40 -7.27 -2.08 -1.51
CA VAL A 40 -6.64 -1.38 -2.63
C VAL A 40 -6.23 0.01 -2.16
N SER A 41 -4.97 0.36 -2.38
CA SER A 41 -4.41 1.66 -1.97
C SER A 41 -3.34 2.13 -2.95
N LEU A 42 -3.10 3.44 -2.97
CA LEU A 42 -1.97 4.07 -3.64
C LEU A 42 -0.92 4.47 -2.59
N ALA A 43 0.35 4.20 -2.86
CA ALA A 43 1.45 4.49 -1.96
C ALA A 43 2.49 5.39 -2.62
N ASP A 44 2.96 6.40 -1.91
CA ASP A 44 4.17 7.14 -2.28
C ASP A 44 5.31 6.60 -1.41
N VAL A 45 6.33 6.00 -2.04
CA VAL A 45 7.54 5.51 -1.37
C VAL A 45 8.61 6.59 -1.53
N THR A 46 8.98 7.26 -0.44
CA THR A 46 9.94 8.39 -0.50
C THR A 46 11.32 8.05 0.04
N ARG A 47 11.44 6.91 0.72
CA ARG A 47 12.72 6.41 1.26
C ARG A 47 12.75 4.89 1.25
N ASP A 48 13.92 4.35 0.97
CA ASP A 48 14.18 2.91 1.09
C ASP A 48 13.90 2.42 2.52
N GLY A 49 13.39 1.19 2.60
CA GLY A 49 13.09 0.54 3.87
C GLY A 49 12.27 -0.73 3.71
N PRO A 50 12.13 -1.49 4.80
CA PRO A 50 11.32 -2.69 4.80
C PRO A 50 9.83 -2.34 4.68
N TYR A 51 9.11 -3.17 3.95
CA TYR A 51 7.65 -3.18 3.99
C TYR A 51 7.16 -3.86 5.26
N SER A 52 6.02 -3.42 5.79
CA SER A 52 5.33 -4.12 6.88
C SER A 52 4.94 -5.54 6.44
N PRO A 53 5.09 -6.55 7.32
CA PRO A 53 4.57 -7.87 7.07
C PRO A 53 3.04 -7.85 7.06
N LEU A 54 2.45 -8.69 6.21
CA LEU A 54 1.01 -8.90 6.09
C LEU A 54 0.73 -10.41 6.07
N PRO A 55 0.80 -11.09 7.23
CA PRO A 55 0.62 -12.54 7.30
C PRO A 55 -0.74 -12.96 6.72
N GLY A 56 -0.75 -14.02 5.90
CA GLY A 56 -1.99 -14.54 5.30
C GLY A 56 -2.53 -13.74 4.11
N ILE A 57 -1.95 -12.57 3.80
CA ILE A 57 -2.41 -11.73 2.69
C ILE A 57 -1.46 -11.83 1.50
N ARG A 58 -2.02 -12.08 0.32
CA ARG A 58 -1.28 -11.94 -0.94
C ARG A 58 -1.19 -10.48 -1.32
N ARG A 59 0.03 -9.97 -1.48
CA ARG A 59 0.29 -8.61 -1.92
C ARG A 59 0.71 -8.58 -3.39
N VAL A 60 0.08 -7.70 -4.17
CA VAL A 60 0.50 -7.35 -5.52
C VAL A 60 0.83 -5.86 -5.53
N LEU A 61 2.03 -5.51 -6.00
CA LEU A 61 2.45 -4.13 -6.19
C LEU A 61 2.62 -3.84 -7.69
N THR A 62 2.32 -2.61 -8.07
CA THR A 62 2.57 -2.12 -9.43
C THR A 62 3.09 -0.70 -9.30
N VAL A 63 4.26 -0.45 -9.89
CA VAL A 63 4.79 0.91 -10.01
C VAL A 63 3.96 1.63 -11.08
N VAL A 64 3.34 2.73 -10.70
CA VAL A 64 2.48 3.54 -11.59
C VAL A 64 3.11 4.87 -11.99
N ASP A 65 4.13 5.31 -11.23
CA ASP A 65 4.93 6.50 -11.51
C ASP A 65 6.34 6.33 -10.92
N GLY A 66 7.31 7.04 -11.49
CA GLY A 66 8.71 6.99 -11.08
C GLY A 66 9.57 5.94 -11.79
N ALA A 67 10.84 5.85 -11.38
CA ALA A 67 11.87 5.06 -12.06
C ALA A 67 11.79 3.54 -11.81
N GLY A 68 10.94 3.10 -10.88
CA GLY A 68 10.82 1.69 -10.49
C GLY A 68 11.04 1.47 -9.00
N LEU A 69 11.07 0.19 -8.61
CA LEU A 69 11.32 -0.27 -7.25
C LEU A 69 12.13 -1.56 -7.32
N HIS A 70 13.22 -1.64 -6.57
CA HIS A 70 13.91 -2.91 -6.32
C HIS A 70 13.33 -3.56 -5.06
N LEU A 71 12.97 -4.83 -5.16
CA LEU A 71 12.38 -5.56 -4.04
C LEU A 71 13.21 -6.78 -3.70
N THR A 72 13.69 -6.86 -2.46
CA THR A 72 14.22 -8.10 -1.92
C THR A 72 13.10 -8.87 -1.22
N VAL A 73 12.73 -10.02 -1.78
CA VAL A 73 11.70 -10.93 -1.27
C VAL A 73 12.39 -12.23 -0.87
N ASP A 74 12.32 -12.58 0.41
CA ASP A 74 12.93 -13.80 0.98
C ASP A 74 14.41 -13.97 0.58
N GLY A 75 15.16 -12.85 0.60
CA GLY A 75 16.59 -12.81 0.26
C GLY A 75 16.90 -12.72 -1.23
N THR A 76 15.90 -12.75 -2.11
CA THR A 76 16.07 -12.64 -3.57
C THR A 76 15.65 -11.26 -4.07
N THR A 77 16.51 -10.59 -4.84
CA THR A 77 16.21 -9.27 -5.41
C THR A 77 15.49 -9.38 -6.77
N HIS A 78 14.47 -8.56 -6.95
CA HIS A 78 13.66 -8.38 -8.15
C HIS A 78 13.68 -6.92 -8.62
#